data_AF-A0A9D4LK33-F1
#
_entry.id   AF-A0A9D4LK33-F1
#
_cell.length_a   1.000
_cell.length_b   1.000
_cell.length_c   1.000
_cell.angle_alpha   90.00
_cell.angle_beta   90.00
_cell.angle_gamma   90.00
#
_symmetry.space_group_name_H-M   'P 1'
#
loop_
_entity.id
_entity.type
_entity.pdbx_description
1 polymer ?
#
loop_
_entity_poly.entity_id
_entity_poly.type
_entity_poly.pdbx_seq_one_letter_code
_entity_poly.pdbx_strand_id
1 'polypeptide(L)'
;MTNAFRVVKEQQMSVCSASIQFGVPTTSLRQRVRGRVYPEVISSGLCPVLSQEEEAMFVDHLKLMASVRYGYTRMEVVNMTSEYAVFLHKRDEEHP
;
A
#
# COMPACT_ATOMS: atom_id res chain seq x y z
N MET A 1 3.27 -10.83 -22.35
CA MET A 1 3.46 -9.37 -22.48
C MET A 1 4.68 -8.95 -21.68
N THR A 2 5.66 -8.29 -22.31
CA THR A 2 6.93 -7.88 -21.68
C THR A 2 6.71 -6.55 -20.97
N ASN A 3 6.80 -6.54 -19.63
CA ASN A 3 6.51 -5.35 -18.82
C ASN A 3 7.79 -4.51 -18.62
N ALA A 4 7.70 -3.18 -18.80
CA ALA A 4 8.83 -2.26 -18.68
C ALA A 4 9.53 -2.36 -17.31
N PHE A 5 8.75 -2.61 -16.25
CA PHE A 5 9.27 -2.84 -14.89
C PHE A 5 10.19 -4.07 -14.83
N ARG A 6 9.78 -5.17 -15.46
CA ARG A 6 10.52 -6.44 -15.45
C ARG A 6 11.86 -6.31 -16.17
N VAL A 7 11.89 -5.58 -17.27
CA VAL A 7 13.11 -5.31 -18.05
C VAL A 7 14.13 -4.50 -17.23
N VAL A 8 13.68 -3.52 -16.45
CA VAL A 8 14.58 -2.76 -15.57
C VAL A 8 15.09 -3.61 -14.40
N LYS A 9 14.23 -4.45 -13.82
CA LYS A 9 14.57 -5.31 -12.66
C LYS A 9 15.45 -6.51 -13.03
N GLU A 10 15.19 -7.18 -14.15
CA GLU A 10 15.81 -8.46 -14.53
C GLU A 10 16.91 -8.28 -15.59
N GLN A 11 16.70 -7.40 -16.58
CA GLN A 11 17.61 -7.25 -17.72
C GLN A 11 18.63 -6.10 -17.55
N GLN A 12 18.72 -5.51 -16.35
CA GLN A 12 19.68 -4.44 -16.01
C GLN A 12 19.66 -3.24 -16.98
N MET A 13 18.50 -2.95 -17.59
CA MET A 13 18.36 -1.82 -18.50
C MET A 13 18.11 -0.52 -17.71
N SER A 14 18.69 0.59 -18.18
CA SER A 14 18.48 1.89 -17.53
C SER A 14 16.99 2.31 -17.60
N VAL A 15 16.51 2.99 -16.55
CA VAL A 15 15.12 3.50 -16.47
C VAL A 15 14.78 4.41 -17.66
N CYS A 16 15.73 5.20 -18.14
CA CYS A 16 15.53 6.09 -19.29
C CYS A 16 15.37 5.30 -20.59
N SER A 17 16.23 4.30 -20.82
CA SER A 17 16.16 3.44 -22.01
C SER A 17 14.83 2.67 -22.05
N ALA A 18 14.43 2.08 -20.93
CA ALA A 18 13.16 1.37 -20.82
C ALA A 18 11.94 2.31 -20.95
N SER A 19 12.03 3.55 -20.44
CA SER A 19 10.97 4.56 -20.59
C SER A 19 10.70 4.90 -22.06
N ILE A 20 11.76 5.08 -22.85
CA ILE A 20 11.66 5.36 -24.29
C ILE A 20 11.14 4.14 -25.03
N GLN A 21 11.68 2.95 -24.76
CA GLN A 21 11.32 1.72 -25.48
C GLN A 21 9.88 1.28 -25.25
N PHE A 22 9.34 1.48 -24.05
CA PHE A 22 7.99 1.02 -23.67
C PHE A 22 6.96 2.16 -23.59
N GLY A 23 7.36 3.42 -23.85
CA GLY A 23 6.44 4.57 -23.83
C GLY A 23 5.83 4.87 -22.45
N VAL A 24 6.55 4.55 -21.36
CA VAL A 24 6.11 4.78 -19.98
C VAL A 24 6.86 5.97 -19.39
N PRO A 25 6.24 6.94 -18.69
CA PRO A 25 6.96 8.04 -18.06
C PRO A 25 8.08 7.58 -17.13
N THR A 26 9.26 8.20 -17.26
CA THR A 26 10.46 7.88 -16.45
C THR A 26 10.19 7.97 -14.95
N THR A 27 9.39 8.97 -14.53
CA THR A 27 8.98 9.18 -13.15
C THR A 27 8.16 8.00 -12.64
N SER A 28 7.11 7.59 -13.34
CA SER A 28 6.26 6.45 -12.98
C SER A 28 7.04 5.14 -12.96
N LEU A 29 7.91 4.89 -13.93
CA LEU A 29 8.74 3.68 -13.96
C LEU A 29 9.71 3.67 -12.76
N ARG A 30 10.31 4.81 -12.43
CA ARG A 30 11.19 4.95 -11.24
C ARG A 30 10.45 4.72 -9.93
N GLN A 31 9.22 5.23 -9.79
CA GLN A 31 8.39 5.02 -8.59
C GLN A 31 8.06 3.53 -8.42
N ARG A 32 7.74 2.83 -9.51
CA ARG A 32 7.49 1.38 -9.50
C ARG A 32 8.75 0.58 -9.13
N VAL A 33 9.90 0.90 -9.72
CA VAL A 33 11.19 0.25 -9.41
C VAL A 33 11.58 0.41 -7.93
N ARG A 34 11.29 1.56 -7.34
CA ARG A 34 11.53 1.84 -5.92
C ARG A 34 10.50 1.21 -4.97
N GLY A 35 9.53 0.45 -5.47
CA GLY A 35 8.50 -0.21 -4.66
C GLY A 35 7.47 0.75 -4.05
N ARG A 36 7.44 2.02 -4.49
CA ARG A 36 6.46 3.00 -4.02
C ARG A 36 5.08 2.84 -4.66
N VAL A 37 5.03 2.19 -5.82
CA VAL A 37 3.80 1.87 -6.53
C VAL A 37 3.92 0.44 -7.01
N TYR A 38 3.00 -0.43 -6.60
CA TYR A 38 2.98 -1.80 -7.08
C TYR A 38 2.70 -1.81 -8.58
N PRO A 39 3.42 -2.63 -9.37
CA PRO A 39 3.29 -2.64 -10.83
C PRO A 39 1.89 -3.07 -11.34
N GLU A 40 1.11 -3.76 -10.49
CA GLU A 40 -0.26 -4.22 -10.74
C GLU A 40 -1.32 -3.11 -10.52
N VAL A 41 -0.95 -1.99 -9.88
CA VAL A 41 -1.91 -0.99 -9.39
C VAL A 41 -1.99 0.19 -10.36
N ILE A 42 -3.19 0.37 -10.93
CA ILE A 42 -3.55 1.47 -11.84
C ILE A 42 -4.06 2.70 -11.06
N SER A 43 -4.37 2.51 -9.77
CA SER A 43 -4.82 3.56 -8.85
C SER A 43 -3.67 4.52 -8.50
N SER A 44 -4.00 5.81 -8.40
CA SER A 44 -3.07 6.83 -7.91
C SER A 44 -2.98 6.73 -6.37
N GLY A 45 -1.91 6.13 -5.85
CA GLY A 45 -1.64 6.08 -4.41
C GLY A 45 -0.93 4.81 -3.95
N LEU A 46 -0.60 4.77 -2.66
CA LEU A 46 -0.18 3.55 -1.98
C LEU A 46 -1.38 2.60 -1.87
N CYS A 47 -1.12 1.29 -1.91
CA CYS A 47 -2.17 0.33 -1.60
C CYS A 47 -2.60 0.49 -0.14
N PRO A 48 -3.91 0.46 0.14
CA PRO A 48 -4.40 0.32 1.50
C PRO A 48 -3.77 -0.91 2.15
N VAL A 49 -3.37 -0.80 3.42
CA VAL A 49 -2.80 -1.92 4.18
C VAL A 49 -3.89 -2.95 4.48
N LEU A 50 -5.08 -2.49 4.85
CA LEU A 50 -6.23 -3.34 5.12
C LEU A 50 -7.06 -3.57 3.85
N SER A 51 -7.66 -4.76 3.75
CA SER A 51 -8.70 -5.02 2.75
C SER A 51 -9.99 -4.30 3.14
N GLN A 52 -10.93 -4.16 2.19
CA GLN A 52 -12.24 -3.57 2.48
C GLN A 52 -13.02 -4.36 3.55
N GLU A 53 -12.85 -5.68 3.59
CA GLU A 53 -13.51 -6.55 4.58
C GLU A 53 -12.95 -6.33 5.98
N GLU A 54 -11.62 -6.25 6.10
CA GLU A 54 -10.94 -5.98 7.37
C GLU A 54 -11.23 -4.56 7.89
N GLU A 55 -11.25 -3.57 7.00
CA GLU A 55 -11.63 -2.20 7.34
C GLU A 55 -13.09 -2.14 7.81
N ALA A 56 -14.00 -2.87 7.17
CA ALA A 56 -15.39 -2.94 7.61
C ALA A 56 -15.51 -3.51 9.03
N MET A 57 -14.78 -4.60 9.34
CA MET A 57 -14.74 -5.17 10.69
C MET A 57 -14.21 -4.16 11.72
N PHE A 58 -13.15 -3.44 11.39
CA PHE A 58 -12.57 -2.42 12.26
C PHE A 58 -13.54 -1.26 12.50
N VAL A 59 -14.22 -0.79 11.45
CA VAL A 59 -15.23 0.28 11.56
C VAL A 59 -16.43 -0.15 12.40
N ASP A 60 -16.87 -1.40 12.28
CA ASP A 60 -17.97 -1.92 13.08
C ASP A 60 -17.61 -2.00 14.57
N HIS A 61 -16.36 -2.32 14.90
CA HIS A 61 -15.85 -2.19 16.27
C HIS A 61 -15.91 -0.74 16.77
N LEU A 62 -15.46 0.24 15.96
CA LEU A 62 -15.53 1.65 16.34
C LEU A 62 -16.98 2.12 16.56
N LYS A 63 -17.92 1.68 15.71
CA LYS A 63 -19.35 1.97 15.90
C LYS A 63 -19.89 1.37 17.20
N LEU A 64 -19.50 0.14 17.52
CA LEU A 64 -19.91 -0.52 18.77
C LEU A 64 -19.41 0.25 19.98
N MET A 65 -18.13 0.64 20.00
CA MET A 65 -17.56 1.42 21.10
C MET A 65 -18.20 2.80 21.22
N ALA A 66 -18.47 3.46 20.10
CA ALA A 66 -19.20 4.73 20.09
C ALA A 66 -20.63 4.58 20.68
N SER A 67 -21.30 3.45 20.45
CA SER A 67 -22.65 3.19 20.98
C SER A 67 -22.70 3.11 22.50
N VAL A 68 -21.62 2.63 23.14
CA VAL A 68 -21.46 2.57 24.61
C VAL A 68 -20.83 3.85 25.18
N ARG A 69 -20.83 4.95 24.41
CA ARG A 69 -20.25 6.26 24.77
C ARG A 69 -18.73 6.23 24.99
N TYR A 70 -18.05 5.20 24.50
CA TYR A 70 -16.59 5.14 24.51
C TYR A 70 -16.06 5.72 23.20
N GLY A 71 -15.45 6.89 23.27
CA GLY A 71 -14.87 7.58 22.11
C GLY A 71 -13.37 7.36 22.05
N TYR A 72 -12.86 7.11 20.85
CA TYR A 72 -11.42 7.11 20.57
C TYR A 72 -10.97 8.43 19.98
N THR A 73 -9.82 8.89 20.39
CA THR A 73 -9.08 9.94 19.70
C THR A 73 -8.54 9.42 18.37
N ARG A 74 -8.25 10.35 17.45
CA ARG A 74 -7.62 10.00 16.17
C ARG A 74 -6.32 9.21 16.36
N MET A 75 -5.54 9.53 17.39
CA MET A 75 -4.27 8.85 17.65
C MET A 75 -4.48 7.39 18.08
N GLU A 76 -5.43 7.15 18.96
CA GLU A 76 -5.77 5.79 19.40
C GLU A 76 -6.30 4.94 18.25
N VAL A 77 -7.14 5.51 17.37
CA VAL A 77 -7.61 4.81 16.18
C VAL A 77 -6.45 4.40 15.28
N VAL A 78 -5.47 5.28 15.07
CA VAL A 78 -4.29 4.96 14.26
C VAL A 78 -3.48 3.84 14.91
N ASN A 79 -3.21 3.91 16.21
CA ASN A 79 -2.45 2.89 16.93
C ASN A 79 -3.15 1.53 16.89
N MET A 80 -4.47 1.49 17.15
CA MET A 80 -5.26 0.26 17.06
C MET A 80 -5.26 -0.32 15.63
N THR A 81 -5.32 0.53 14.61
CA THR A 81 -5.27 0.08 13.21
C THR A 81 -3.91 -0.54 12.88
N SER A 82 -2.83 0.06 13.38
CA SER A 82 -1.46 -0.45 13.26
C SER A 82 -1.32 -1.82 13.94
N GLU A 83 -1.76 -1.95 15.19
CA GLU A 83 -1.76 -3.21 15.93
C GLU A 83 -2.61 -4.28 15.23
N TYR A 84 -3.77 -3.91 14.69
CA TYR A 84 -4.62 -4.80 13.93
C TYR A 84 -3.95 -5.28 12.63
N ALA A 85 -3.22 -4.40 11.93
CA ALA A 85 -2.46 -4.78 10.75
C ALA A 85 -1.30 -5.73 11.07
N VAL A 86 -0.65 -5.58 12.24
CA VAL A 86 0.36 -6.52 12.74
C VAL A 86 -0.28 -7.88 13.08
N PHE A 87 -1.42 -7.88 13.76
CA PHE A 87 -2.17 -9.09 14.08
C PHE A 87 -2.58 -9.88 12.82
N LEU A 88 -2.93 -9.19 11.74
CA LEU A 88 -3.24 -9.80 10.44
C LEU A 88 -1.98 -10.19 9.62
N HIS A 89 -0.79 -10.05 10.19
CA HIS A 89 0.51 -10.28 9.54
C HIS A 89 0.71 -9.48 8.24
N LYS A 90 0.12 -8.27 8.16
CA LYS A 90 0.28 -7.35 7.03
C LYS A 90 1.35 -6.28 7.26
N ARG A 91 1.84 -6.18 8.51
CA ARG A 91 3.00 -5.37 8.92
C ARG A 91 3.89 -6.18 9.86
N ASP A 92 5.17 -5.83 9.87
CA ASP A 92 6.18 -6.42 10.76
C ASP A 92 6.14 -5.74 12.13
N GLU A 93 6.41 -6.48 13.22
CA GLU A 93 6.42 -5.95 14.59
C GLU A 93 7.45 -4.83 14.81
N GLU A 94 8.51 -4.78 14.00
CA GLU A 94 9.52 -3.70 14.05
C GLU A 94 9.07 -2.41 13.34
N HIS A 95 8.04 -2.48 12.50
CA HIS A 95 7.45 -1.33 11.78
C HIS A 95 5.91 -1.38 11.81
N PRO A 96 5.30 -1.23 13.01
CA PRO A 96 3.84 -1.33 13.20
C PRO A 96 3.04 -0.21 12.51
#